data_AF-A0A0C9Y8L8-F1
#
_entry.id   AF-A0A0C9Y8L8-F1
#
_cell.length_a   1.000
_cell.length_b   1.000
_cell.length_c   1.000
_cell.angle_alpha   90.00
_cell.angle_beta   90.00
_cell.angle_gamma   90.00
#
_symmetry.space_group_name_H-M   'P 1'
#
loop_
_entity.id
_entity.type
_entity.pdbx_description
1 polymer ?
#
loop_
_entity_poly.entity_id
_entity_poly.type
_entity_poly.pdbx_seq_one_letter_code
_entity_poly.pdbx_strand_id
1 'polypeptide(L)'
;MSLTAVKPSTSKSHEKDTTMASDSVTDASERDESITASLTPTTSPMSRSRQQLLASGLYLADDNIVHNVQWVQQGRSHYLAVLSDSSTAAAQHEPAELSAIVVIDSKNYWLTSDAGYQKGASMWQHLYDVKLSCTVSAPPMNPQKSDFGTLMKNLCILMQKITMPGFEKGKGFLFHDNCSPTPTCFKIRHCLFERLTDDNANESVLDLSQLQNGTHFLPENMKLTHEQMHEELFLLQRTHHLQPLQARGQDGTIMSPATYQTNLENAIVKLHFNLWHWPIGPRNGSSGNDCYTAEIVHIHVLKPPPPAVSNSPRKRKIPAYLDPEASVSASKKREL
;
A
#
# COMPACT_ATOMS: atom_id res chain seq x y z
N MET A 1 -0.57 -15.96 -54.31
CA MET A 1 -1.64 -14.95 -54.11
C MET A 1 -0.96 -13.68 -53.66
N SER A 2 -1.05 -12.65 -54.50
CA SER A 2 -0.33 -11.38 -54.40
C SER A 2 -0.83 -10.53 -53.23
N LEU A 3 0.09 -9.94 -52.48
CA LEU A 3 -0.19 -8.91 -51.48
C LEU A 3 0.26 -7.55 -52.03
N THR A 4 -0.72 -6.70 -52.34
CA THR A 4 -0.55 -5.33 -52.79
C THR A 4 -0.39 -4.40 -51.58
N ALA A 5 0.70 -3.65 -51.55
CA ALA A 5 0.96 -2.63 -50.53
C ALA A 5 0.23 -1.32 -50.87
N VAL A 6 -0.52 -0.78 -49.91
CA VAL A 6 -1.20 0.52 -49.99
C VAL A 6 -0.39 1.54 -49.18
N LYS A 7 0.01 2.64 -49.83
CA LYS A 7 0.64 3.81 -49.19
C LYS A 7 -0.44 4.72 -48.57
N PRO A 8 -0.18 5.36 -47.41
CA PRO A 8 -1.04 6.43 -46.91
C PRO A 8 -0.60 7.81 -47.42
N SER A 9 -1.60 8.60 -47.80
CA SER A 9 -1.52 10.01 -48.19
C SER A 9 -1.49 10.93 -46.98
N THR A 10 -0.55 11.87 -46.96
CA THR A 10 -0.46 12.97 -45.97
C THR A 10 -1.30 14.17 -46.43
N SER A 11 -2.28 14.57 -45.63
CA SER A 11 -3.00 15.84 -45.76
C SER A 11 -2.41 16.88 -44.80
N LYS A 12 -2.03 18.04 -45.34
CA LYS A 12 -1.57 19.23 -44.61
C LYS A 12 -2.77 20.01 -44.11
N SER A 13 -2.82 20.31 -42.81
CA SER A 13 -3.74 21.30 -42.22
C SER A 13 -3.05 22.68 -42.16
N HIS A 14 -3.78 23.70 -42.58
CA HIS A 14 -3.42 25.11 -42.49
C HIS A 14 -3.82 25.65 -41.12
N GLU A 15 -2.88 26.23 -40.40
CA GLU A 15 -3.09 26.97 -39.15
C GLU A 15 -3.08 28.46 -39.48
N LYS A 16 -4.15 29.18 -39.09
CA LYS A 16 -4.27 30.64 -39.24
C LYS A 16 -4.11 31.27 -37.86
N ASP A 17 -2.99 31.94 -37.67
CA ASP A 17 -2.78 32.91 -36.61
C ASP A 17 -3.74 34.11 -36.78
N THR A 18 -4.37 34.53 -35.69
CA THR A 18 -5.02 35.84 -35.60
C THR A 18 -4.69 36.44 -34.24
N THR A 19 -3.64 37.26 -34.25
CA THR A 19 -3.28 38.17 -33.18
C THR A 19 -4.20 39.39 -33.24
N MET A 20 -4.92 39.68 -32.15
CA MET A 20 -5.55 40.99 -31.93
C MET A 20 -5.06 41.52 -30.59
N ALA A 21 -4.29 42.59 -30.67
CA ALA A 21 -3.93 43.46 -29.56
C ALA A 21 -5.09 44.41 -29.27
N SER A 22 -5.33 44.71 -27.99
CA SER A 22 -6.10 45.88 -27.59
C SER A 22 -5.64 46.36 -26.22
N ASP A 23 -4.92 47.47 -26.23
CA ASP A 23 -4.66 48.34 -25.09
C ASP A 23 -5.93 49.10 -24.68
N SER A 24 -6.15 49.27 -23.37
CA SER A 24 -6.79 50.44 -22.75
C SER A 24 -6.62 50.34 -21.22
N VAL A 25 -5.80 51.20 -20.61
CA VAL A 25 -6.11 52.54 -20.06
C VAL A 25 -6.85 52.48 -18.70
N THR A 26 -6.06 52.80 -17.67
CA THR A 26 -6.34 53.46 -16.37
C THR A 26 -7.74 53.42 -15.76
N ASP A 27 -7.80 52.97 -14.50
CA ASP A 27 -8.48 53.77 -13.46
C ASP A 27 -7.86 53.50 -12.08
N ALA A 28 -7.51 54.58 -11.38
CA ALA A 28 -6.97 54.57 -10.03
C ALA A 28 -8.14 54.80 -9.06
N SER A 29 -8.63 53.72 -8.46
CA SER A 29 -9.63 53.77 -7.39
C SER A 29 -8.99 53.24 -6.11
N GLU A 30 -8.67 54.18 -5.22
CA GLU A 30 -8.46 53.92 -3.80
C GLU A 30 -9.68 53.13 -3.27
N ARG A 31 -9.44 51.90 -2.84
CA ARG A 31 -10.44 51.08 -2.14
C ARG A 31 -9.86 50.69 -0.80
N ASP A 32 -10.66 50.99 0.23
CA ASP A 32 -10.56 50.48 1.59
C ASP A 32 -10.06 49.03 1.62
N GLU A 33 -8.87 48.84 2.17
CA GLU A 33 -8.35 47.54 2.60
C GLU A 33 -9.14 47.06 3.84
N SER A 34 -10.40 46.70 3.62
CA SER A 34 -11.11 45.81 4.52
C SER A 34 -10.45 44.44 4.39
N ILE A 35 -9.71 44.05 5.43
CA ILE A 35 -9.08 42.74 5.58
C ILE A 35 -10.19 41.68 5.72
N THR A 36 -10.82 41.32 4.61
CA THR A 36 -11.64 40.12 4.49
C THR A 36 -10.67 38.95 4.44
N ALA A 37 -10.36 38.39 5.61
CA ALA A 37 -9.65 37.12 5.71
C ALA A 37 -10.42 36.07 4.90
N SER A 38 -9.93 35.80 3.69
CA SER A 38 -10.40 34.75 2.80
C SER A 38 -10.24 33.41 3.54
N LEU A 39 -11.33 32.95 4.15
CA LEU A 39 -11.46 31.61 4.73
C LEU A 39 -11.46 30.60 3.59
N THR A 40 -10.28 30.31 3.04
CA THR A 40 -10.15 29.19 2.10
C THR A 40 -10.59 27.93 2.83
N PRO A 41 -11.59 27.18 2.33
CA PRO A 41 -12.07 25.99 3.00
C PRO A 41 -10.91 25.01 3.16
N THR A 42 -10.57 24.68 4.41
CA THR A 42 -9.48 23.77 4.75
C THR A 42 -9.81 22.39 4.20
N THR A 43 -9.36 22.10 2.98
CA THR A 43 -9.51 20.78 2.36
C THR A 43 -8.92 19.74 3.29
N SER A 44 -9.67 18.68 3.60
CA SER A 44 -9.17 17.63 4.48
C SER A 44 -7.85 17.04 3.93
N PRO A 45 -6.90 16.62 4.80
CA PRO A 45 -5.63 16.02 4.35
C PRO A 45 -5.82 14.84 3.39
N MET A 46 -6.89 14.08 3.58
CA MET A 46 -7.27 12.95 2.73
C MET A 46 -7.74 13.40 1.33
N SER A 47 -8.53 14.47 1.24
CA SER A 47 -8.95 15.07 -0.04
C SER A 47 -7.74 15.59 -0.82
N ARG A 48 -6.82 16.29 -0.14
CA ARG A 48 -5.57 16.77 -0.74
C ARG A 48 -4.72 15.62 -1.25
N SER A 49 -4.56 14.57 -0.45
CA SER A 49 -3.81 13.37 -0.84
C SER A 49 -4.42 12.72 -2.08
N ARG A 50 -5.74 12.54 -2.10
CA ARG A 50 -6.44 11.98 -3.27
C ARG A 50 -6.21 12.82 -4.53
N GLN A 51 -6.27 14.15 -4.44
CA GLN A 51 -6.02 15.04 -5.58
C GLN A 51 -4.57 14.93 -6.08
N GLN A 52 -3.60 14.87 -5.17
CA GLN A 52 -2.19 14.66 -5.52
C GLN A 52 -1.96 13.32 -6.21
N LEU A 53 -2.61 12.25 -5.74
CA LEU A 53 -2.52 10.94 -6.37
C LEU A 53 -3.15 10.94 -7.77
N LEU A 54 -4.32 11.56 -7.95
CA LEU A 54 -4.92 11.69 -9.28
C LEU A 54 -3.99 12.46 -10.24
N ALA A 55 -3.34 13.51 -9.77
CA ALA A 55 -2.39 14.28 -10.56
C ALA A 55 -1.11 13.50 -10.94
N SER A 56 -0.76 12.42 -10.22
CA SER A 56 0.42 11.63 -10.56
C SER A 56 0.21 10.71 -11.76
N GLY A 57 -1.03 10.44 -12.15
CA GLY A 57 -1.36 9.47 -13.21
C GLY A 57 -1.08 8.01 -12.86
N LEU A 58 -0.61 7.73 -11.63
CA LEU A 58 -0.28 6.40 -11.10
C LEU A 58 -1.24 5.96 -9.97
N TYR A 59 -2.35 6.66 -9.78
CA TYR A 59 -3.37 6.30 -8.80
C TYR A 59 -4.27 5.20 -9.32
N LEU A 60 -4.36 4.09 -8.60
CA LEU A 60 -5.10 2.92 -9.08
C LEU A 60 -6.61 3.15 -9.21
N ALA A 61 -7.18 4.16 -8.55
CA ALA A 61 -8.59 4.51 -8.70
C ALA A 61 -8.85 5.49 -9.86
N ASP A 62 -7.83 5.86 -10.63
CA ASP A 62 -7.99 6.56 -11.91
C ASP A 62 -8.27 5.54 -13.02
N ASP A 63 -9.33 5.73 -13.80
CA ASP A 63 -9.68 4.85 -14.93
C ASP A 63 -8.58 4.85 -16.02
N ASN A 64 -7.74 5.89 -16.10
CA ASN A 64 -6.68 6.00 -17.10
C ASN A 64 -5.40 5.22 -16.76
N ILE A 65 -5.24 4.73 -15.51
CA ILE A 65 -4.00 4.07 -15.06
C ILE A 65 -3.57 2.94 -15.99
N VAL A 66 -4.53 2.19 -16.52
CA VAL A 66 -4.31 1.01 -17.38
C VAL A 66 -3.62 1.39 -18.71
N HIS A 67 -3.70 2.66 -19.12
CA HIS A 67 -3.06 3.20 -20.32
C HIS A 67 -1.68 3.82 -20.05
N ASN A 68 -1.38 4.13 -18.78
CA ASN A 68 -0.13 4.80 -18.38
C ASN A 68 0.99 3.82 -18.03
N VAL A 69 0.71 2.51 -18.08
CA VAL A 69 1.62 1.46 -17.61
C VAL A 69 1.66 0.27 -18.56
N GLN A 70 2.79 -0.44 -18.56
CA GLN A 70 3.00 -1.66 -19.34
C GLN A 70 3.79 -2.70 -18.55
N TRP A 71 3.59 -3.98 -18.87
CA TRP A 71 4.40 -5.05 -18.30
C TRP A 71 5.72 -5.17 -19.06
N VAL A 72 6.83 -5.18 -18.34
CA VAL A 72 8.18 -5.33 -18.89
C VAL A 72 8.79 -6.61 -18.33
N GLN A 73 9.38 -7.42 -19.22
CA GLN A 73 10.06 -8.65 -18.82
C GLN A 73 11.45 -8.34 -18.27
N GLN A 74 11.78 -8.95 -17.11
CA GLN A 74 13.11 -8.93 -16.50
C GLN A 74 13.50 -10.35 -16.11
N GLY A 75 14.33 -10.99 -16.94
CA GLY A 75 14.69 -12.40 -16.76
C GLY A 75 13.47 -13.31 -16.81
N ARG A 76 13.13 -13.94 -15.66
CA ARG A 76 11.98 -14.86 -15.50
C ARG A 76 10.75 -14.20 -14.87
N SER A 77 10.86 -12.94 -14.49
CA SER A 77 9.78 -12.14 -13.92
C SER A 77 9.35 -11.03 -14.87
N HIS A 78 8.26 -10.39 -14.52
CA HIS A 78 7.77 -9.17 -15.14
C HIS A 78 7.53 -8.16 -14.02
N TYR A 79 7.72 -6.89 -14.33
CA TYR A 79 7.29 -5.79 -13.47
C TYR A 79 6.44 -4.83 -14.28
N LEU A 80 5.58 -4.09 -13.60
CA LEU A 80 4.81 -3.04 -14.20
C LEU A 80 5.68 -1.77 -14.26
N ALA A 81 5.79 -1.18 -15.45
CA ALA A 81 6.60 0.01 -15.71
C ALA A 81 5.74 1.16 -16.24
N VAL A 82 6.21 2.40 -16.06
CA VAL A 82 5.57 3.59 -16.64
C VAL A 82 5.72 3.53 -18.17
N LEU A 83 4.65 3.84 -18.89
CA LEU A 83 4.68 3.94 -20.34
C LEU A 83 5.42 5.22 -20.74
N SER A 84 6.60 5.08 -21.36
CA SER A 84 7.40 6.20 -21.85
C SER A 84 7.12 6.44 -23.34
N ASP A 85 6.87 7.69 -23.74
CA ASP A 85 6.69 8.08 -25.15
C ASP A 85 7.98 7.98 -25.99
N SER A 86 9.13 7.75 -25.34
CA SER A 86 10.43 7.67 -26.02
C SER A 86 10.58 6.34 -26.76
N SER A 87 10.56 6.40 -28.09
CA SER A 87 10.78 5.26 -29.01
C SER A 87 12.23 4.74 -29.05
N THR A 88 13.10 5.23 -28.17
CA THR A 88 14.49 4.79 -28.10
C THR A 88 14.59 3.43 -27.43
N ALA A 89 14.89 2.39 -28.22
CA ALA A 89 14.97 0.97 -27.84
C ALA A 89 16.00 0.63 -26.73
N ALA A 90 16.68 1.62 -26.15
CA ALA A 90 17.64 1.45 -25.06
C ALA A 90 17.20 2.14 -23.74
N ALA A 91 16.00 2.70 -23.68
CA ALA A 91 15.51 3.33 -22.45
C ALA A 91 15.30 2.26 -21.36
N GLN A 92 15.96 2.42 -20.23
CA GLN A 92 15.64 1.65 -19.03
C GLN A 92 14.21 2.00 -18.61
N HIS A 93 13.35 1.00 -18.51
CA HIS A 93 11.98 1.20 -18.08
C HIS A 93 11.94 1.41 -16.57
N GLU A 94 11.34 2.52 -16.14
CA GLU A 94 11.14 2.82 -14.72
C GLU A 94 9.97 2.00 -14.16
N PRO A 95 10.15 1.28 -13.04
CA PRO A 95 9.04 0.62 -12.34
C PRO A 95 7.91 1.61 -12.00
N ALA A 96 6.67 1.20 -12.26
CA ALA A 96 5.50 2.01 -11.95
C ALA A 96 5.20 1.94 -10.45
N GLU A 97 5.45 3.06 -9.75
CA GLU A 97 5.06 3.23 -8.36
C GLU A 97 3.55 3.50 -8.26
N LEU A 98 2.77 2.43 -8.26
CA LEU A 98 1.32 2.47 -8.11
C LEU A 98 0.94 3.01 -6.74
N SER A 99 -0.13 3.80 -6.70
CA SER A 99 -0.59 4.43 -5.47
C SER A 99 -2.06 4.15 -5.17
N ALA A 100 -2.38 4.13 -3.88
CA ALA A 100 -3.72 3.82 -3.37
C ALA A 100 -4.00 4.50 -2.02
N ILE A 101 -5.28 4.72 -1.72
CA ILE A 101 -5.75 5.07 -0.35
C ILE A 101 -6.52 3.86 0.17
N VAL A 102 -6.00 3.21 1.22
CA VAL A 102 -6.48 1.91 1.70
C VAL A 102 -6.47 1.84 3.22
N VAL A 103 -7.15 0.84 3.79
CA VAL A 103 -7.02 0.46 5.21
C VAL A 103 -6.08 -0.73 5.31
N ILE A 104 -5.14 -0.69 6.24
CA ILE A 104 -4.35 -1.88 6.58
C ILE A 104 -5.18 -2.77 7.50
N ASP A 105 -5.45 -4.00 7.06
CA ASP A 105 -6.31 -4.96 7.78
C ASP A 105 -5.53 -5.64 8.92
N SER A 106 -6.18 -5.80 10.07
CA SER A 106 -5.64 -6.49 11.25
C SER A 106 -5.55 -8.00 11.10
N LYS A 107 -6.40 -8.63 10.26
CA LYS A 107 -6.53 -10.10 10.21
C LYS A 107 -5.30 -10.82 9.66
N ASN A 108 -4.55 -10.18 8.77
CA ASN A 108 -3.37 -10.77 8.14
C ASN A 108 -2.18 -9.81 8.27
N TYR A 109 -1.92 -9.31 9.47
CA TYR A 109 -0.90 -8.30 9.71
C TYR A 109 0.43 -8.91 10.17
N TRP A 110 1.49 -8.64 9.42
CA TRP A 110 2.87 -9.09 9.69
C TRP A 110 3.89 -7.98 9.42
N LEU A 111 3.50 -6.70 9.60
CA LEU A 111 4.45 -5.58 9.56
C LEU A 111 5.07 -5.37 10.96
N THR A 112 5.72 -6.41 11.49
CA THR A 112 6.53 -6.35 12.73
C THR A 112 8.01 -6.35 12.37
N SER A 113 8.91 -6.05 13.33
CA SER A 113 10.36 -6.00 13.05
C SER A 113 10.94 -7.30 12.50
N ASP A 114 10.30 -8.44 12.74
CA ASP A 114 10.72 -9.79 12.35
C ASP A 114 9.68 -10.54 11.51
N ALA A 115 8.58 -9.88 11.12
CA ALA A 115 7.42 -10.49 10.47
C ALA A 115 6.86 -11.76 11.15
N GLY A 116 7.07 -11.92 12.47
CA GLY A 116 6.66 -13.12 13.20
C GLY A 116 7.56 -14.33 12.96
N TYR A 117 8.80 -14.12 12.53
CA TYR A 117 9.81 -15.18 12.39
C TYR A 117 9.94 -16.00 13.68
N GLN A 118 9.95 -17.32 13.51
CA GLN A 118 10.21 -18.27 14.58
C GLN A 118 11.30 -19.23 14.10
N LYS A 119 12.46 -19.19 14.78
CA LYS A 119 13.59 -20.07 14.46
C LYS A 119 13.17 -21.54 14.53
N GLY A 120 13.43 -22.29 13.46
CA GLY A 120 13.05 -23.70 13.34
C GLY A 120 11.65 -23.95 12.76
N ALA A 121 10.89 -22.91 12.41
CA ALA A 121 9.66 -23.08 11.63
C ALA A 121 9.96 -23.64 10.24
N SER A 122 9.09 -24.52 9.72
CA SER A 122 9.30 -25.16 8.42
C SER A 122 9.20 -24.20 7.23
N MET A 123 8.55 -23.04 7.41
CA MET A 123 8.26 -22.10 6.33
C MET A 123 9.45 -21.15 6.04
N TRP A 124 10.18 -20.71 7.07
CA TRP A 124 11.30 -19.78 6.95
C TRP A 124 12.49 -20.36 7.69
N GLN A 125 13.54 -20.71 6.95
CA GLN A 125 14.73 -21.31 7.54
C GLN A 125 15.58 -20.24 8.22
N HIS A 126 15.63 -19.05 7.62
CA HIS A 126 16.44 -17.93 8.10
C HIS A 126 15.61 -16.66 8.28
N LEU A 127 16.09 -15.77 9.14
CA LEU A 127 15.47 -14.46 9.37
C LEU A 127 15.42 -13.62 8.09
N TYR A 128 16.40 -13.73 7.19
CA TYR A 128 16.39 -12.98 5.92
C TYR A 128 15.35 -13.48 4.90
N ASP A 129 14.78 -14.68 5.10
CA ASP A 129 13.72 -15.20 4.22
C ASP A 129 12.36 -14.51 4.50
N VAL A 130 12.22 -13.85 5.64
CA VAL A 130 10.95 -13.27 6.06
C VAL A 130 10.64 -11.98 5.29
N LYS A 131 9.35 -11.79 5.03
CA LYS A 131 8.84 -10.62 4.32
C LYS A 131 7.77 -10.00 5.20
N LEU A 132 7.93 -8.72 5.50
CA LEU A 132 6.85 -7.97 6.13
C LEU A 132 5.67 -8.04 5.19
N SER A 133 4.47 -8.34 5.69
CA SER A 133 3.30 -8.36 4.81
C SER A 133 2.04 -7.99 5.54
N CYS A 134 1.08 -7.43 4.80
CA CYS A 134 -0.28 -7.30 5.31
C CYS A 134 -1.31 -7.36 4.18
N THR A 135 -2.58 -7.55 4.53
CA THR A 135 -3.68 -7.31 3.59
C THR A 135 -4.19 -5.89 3.74
N VAL A 136 -4.66 -5.31 2.65
CA VAL A 136 -5.29 -3.98 2.64
C VAL A 136 -6.69 -4.06 2.04
N SER A 137 -7.61 -3.25 2.58
CA SER A 137 -9.03 -3.28 2.27
C SER A 137 -9.63 -1.90 2.06
N ALA A 138 -10.91 -1.85 1.69
CA ALA A 138 -11.64 -0.63 1.41
C ALA A 138 -11.73 0.29 2.64
N PRO A 139 -11.43 1.59 2.51
CA PRO A 139 -11.74 2.58 3.54
C PRO A 139 -13.24 2.66 3.85
N PRO A 140 -13.63 2.95 5.11
CA PRO A 140 -15.04 2.96 5.51
C PRO A 140 -15.82 4.21 5.05
N MET A 141 -15.14 5.20 4.43
CA MET A 141 -15.70 6.51 4.11
C MET A 141 -15.64 6.83 2.62
N ASN A 142 -16.61 7.61 2.13
CA ASN A 142 -16.62 8.14 0.76
C ASN A 142 -15.79 9.43 0.66
N PRO A 143 -15.17 9.71 -0.51
CA PRO A 143 -15.21 8.92 -1.76
C PRO A 143 -14.28 7.70 -1.79
N GLN A 144 -13.41 7.50 -0.79
CA GLN A 144 -12.35 6.48 -0.80
C GLN A 144 -12.88 5.04 -0.90
N LYS A 145 -14.05 4.78 -0.32
CA LYS A 145 -14.75 3.51 -0.47
C LYS A 145 -15.10 3.21 -1.93
N SER A 146 -15.55 4.23 -2.68
CA SER A 146 -15.83 4.12 -4.11
C SER A 146 -14.55 3.95 -4.91
N ASP A 147 -13.51 4.72 -4.58
CA ASP A 147 -12.18 4.62 -5.21
C ASP A 147 -11.62 3.18 -5.11
N PHE A 148 -11.85 2.50 -3.99
CA PHE A 148 -11.40 1.13 -3.81
C PHE A 148 -12.04 0.15 -4.82
N GLY A 149 -13.31 0.36 -5.19
CA GLY A 149 -13.96 -0.45 -6.22
C GLY A 149 -13.26 -0.31 -7.58
N THR A 150 -12.96 0.92 -7.99
CA THR A 150 -12.21 1.22 -9.22
C THR A 150 -10.79 0.67 -9.16
N LEU A 151 -10.11 0.80 -8.01
CA LEU A 151 -8.79 0.22 -7.76
C LEU A 151 -8.79 -1.29 -7.99
N MET A 152 -9.75 -2.03 -7.42
CA MET A 152 -9.80 -3.50 -7.55
C MET A 152 -10.10 -3.91 -8.99
N LYS A 153 -10.96 -3.17 -9.69
CA LYS A 153 -11.22 -3.36 -11.13
C LYS A 153 -9.93 -3.17 -11.94
N ASN A 154 -9.20 -2.08 -11.71
CA ASN A 154 -7.97 -1.77 -12.43
C ASN A 154 -6.86 -2.79 -12.15
N LEU A 155 -6.68 -3.22 -10.89
CA LEU A 155 -5.75 -4.31 -10.56
C LEU A 155 -6.10 -5.61 -11.30
N CYS A 156 -7.39 -5.98 -11.37
CA CYS A 156 -7.83 -7.14 -12.12
C CYS A 156 -7.47 -7.02 -13.62
N ILE A 157 -7.68 -5.84 -14.23
CA ILE A 157 -7.35 -5.61 -15.63
C ILE A 157 -5.83 -5.72 -15.86
N LEU A 158 -5.02 -5.11 -14.99
CA LEU A 158 -3.56 -5.18 -15.09
C LEU A 158 -3.04 -6.61 -14.98
N MET A 159 -3.58 -7.42 -14.05
CA MET A 159 -3.24 -8.84 -13.93
C MET A 159 -3.66 -9.64 -15.16
N GLN A 160 -4.87 -9.41 -15.68
CA GLN A 160 -5.36 -10.10 -16.88
C GLN A 160 -4.49 -9.84 -18.11
N LYS A 161 -3.87 -8.66 -18.23
CA LYS A 161 -2.98 -8.31 -19.34
C LYS A 161 -1.70 -9.17 -19.42
N ILE A 162 -1.28 -9.81 -18.33
CA ILE A 162 -0.05 -10.63 -18.29
C ILE A 162 -0.30 -12.10 -17.92
N THR A 163 -1.56 -12.47 -17.66
CA THR A 163 -1.95 -13.82 -17.29
C THR A 163 -1.61 -14.80 -18.41
N MET A 164 -0.92 -15.89 -18.07
CA MET A 164 -0.52 -16.88 -19.06
C MET A 164 -1.70 -17.80 -19.44
N PRO A 165 -1.93 -18.08 -20.73
CA PRO A 165 -2.96 -19.04 -21.13
C PRO A 165 -2.73 -20.42 -20.48
N GLY A 166 -3.77 -20.95 -19.83
CA GLY A 166 -3.73 -22.25 -19.14
C GLY A 166 -3.17 -22.21 -17.71
N PHE A 167 -2.79 -21.03 -17.19
CA PHE A 167 -2.39 -20.86 -15.79
C PHE A 167 -3.61 -20.55 -14.91
N GLU A 168 -3.59 -21.05 -13.68
CA GLU A 168 -4.54 -20.69 -12.64
C GLU A 168 -4.33 -19.24 -12.20
N LYS A 169 -5.45 -18.58 -11.88
CA LYS A 169 -5.46 -17.17 -11.46
C LYS A 169 -4.65 -16.97 -10.17
N GLY A 170 -3.61 -16.15 -10.27
CA GLY A 170 -3.15 -15.19 -9.25
C GLY A 170 -3.22 -15.63 -7.79
N LYS A 171 -2.63 -16.77 -7.40
CA LYS A 171 -2.70 -17.26 -6.01
C LYS A 171 -2.00 -16.30 -5.04
N GLY A 172 -2.65 -16.03 -3.90
CA GLY A 172 -2.05 -15.36 -2.74
C GLY A 172 -1.92 -13.84 -2.81
N PHE A 173 -2.38 -13.21 -3.90
CA PHE A 173 -2.39 -11.74 -4.04
C PHE A 173 -3.77 -11.13 -3.73
N LEU A 174 -4.81 -11.60 -4.42
CA LEU A 174 -6.19 -11.15 -4.21
C LEU A 174 -6.91 -12.09 -3.25
N PHE A 175 -7.68 -11.53 -2.32
CA PHE A 175 -8.42 -12.26 -1.30
C PHE A 175 -9.91 -11.96 -1.42
N HIS A 176 -10.72 -12.99 -1.24
CA HIS A 176 -12.17 -12.91 -1.31
C HIS A 176 -12.74 -13.06 0.09
N ASP A 177 -13.72 -12.24 0.43
CA ASP A 177 -14.59 -12.54 1.55
C ASP A 177 -15.53 -13.68 1.15
N ASN A 178 -15.92 -14.54 2.10
CA ASN A 178 -16.76 -15.71 1.85
C ASN A 178 -18.11 -15.35 1.20
N CYS A 179 -18.54 -14.09 1.32
CA CYS A 179 -19.81 -13.60 0.80
C CYS A 179 -19.69 -12.81 -0.51
N SER A 180 -18.49 -12.62 -1.07
CA SER A 180 -18.29 -11.75 -2.25
C SER A 180 -17.70 -12.50 -3.43
N PRO A 181 -18.29 -12.41 -4.64
CA PRO A 181 -17.70 -12.96 -5.85
C PRO A 181 -16.50 -12.14 -6.34
N THR A 182 -16.35 -10.90 -5.85
CA THR A 182 -15.22 -10.03 -6.17
C THR A 182 -14.23 -9.99 -5.00
N PRO A 183 -12.92 -9.87 -5.28
CA PRO A 183 -11.94 -9.75 -4.23
C PRO A 183 -12.17 -8.47 -3.42
N THR A 184 -12.05 -8.58 -2.10
CA THR A 184 -12.33 -7.50 -1.12
C THR A 184 -11.06 -6.91 -0.52
N CYS A 185 -9.94 -7.63 -0.63
CA CYS A 185 -8.63 -7.16 -0.21
C CYS A 185 -7.52 -7.71 -1.11
N PHE A 186 -6.35 -7.08 -1.04
CA PHE A 186 -5.14 -7.58 -1.67
C PHE A 186 -3.96 -7.53 -0.70
N LYS A 187 -2.95 -8.37 -0.93
CA LYS A 187 -1.78 -8.47 -0.06
C LYS A 187 -0.63 -7.63 -0.59
N ILE A 188 -0.01 -6.89 0.31
CA ILE A 188 1.23 -6.14 0.09
C ILE A 188 2.36 -6.77 0.92
N ARG A 189 3.60 -6.61 0.45
CA ARG A 189 4.78 -7.11 1.16
C ARG A 189 5.97 -6.18 1.02
N HIS A 190 6.92 -6.29 1.92
CA HIS A 190 8.21 -5.61 1.89
C HIS A 190 9.32 -6.61 2.23
N CYS A 191 10.40 -6.60 1.45
CA CYS A 191 11.58 -7.40 1.72
C CYS A 191 12.44 -6.62 2.73
N LEU A 192 12.59 -7.15 3.94
CA LEU A 192 13.34 -6.45 4.99
C LEU A 192 14.85 -6.59 4.82
N PHE A 193 15.30 -7.68 4.21
CA PHE A 193 16.71 -7.98 4.00
C PHE A 193 16.96 -8.17 2.50
N GLU A 194 17.94 -7.45 1.98
CA GLU A 194 18.45 -7.60 0.62
C GLU A 194 19.84 -8.22 0.69
N ARG A 195 20.12 -9.21 -0.15
CA ARG A 195 21.43 -9.86 -0.15
C ARG A 195 22.49 -8.92 -0.74
N LEU A 196 23.65 -8.90 -0.11
CA LEU A 196 24.83 -8.24 -0.65
C LEU A 196 25.34 -8.96 -1.91
N THR A 197 25.52 -8.20 -2.98
CA THR A 197 26.13 -8.59 -4.24
C THR A 197 27.27 -7.62 -4.55
N ASP A 198 28.16 -8.00 -5.46
CA ASP A 198 29.27 -7.12 -5.87
C ASP A 198 28.75 -5.79 -6.47
N ASP A 199 27.55 -5.82 -7.08
CA ASP A 199 26.91 -4.65 -7.68
C ASP A 199 26.35 -3.67 -6.63
N ASN A 200 25.81 -4.17 -5.51
CA ASN A 200 25.17 -3.34 -4.48
C ASN A 200 26.03 -3.13 -3.22
N ALA A 201 27.23 -3.72 -3.14
CA ALA A 201 28.10 -3.63 -1.97
C ALA A 201 28.50 -2.18 -1.60
N ASN A 202 28.57 -1.29 -2.59
CA ASN A 202 28.88 0.13 -2.40
C ASN A 202 27.64 1.02 -2.34
N GLU A 203 26.47 0.48 -2.67
CA GLU A 203 25.22 1.21 -2.55
C GLU A 203 24.80 1.20 -1.08
N SER A 204 25.03 2.32 -0.40
CA SER A 204 24.39 2.58 0.89
C SER A 204 22.90 2.84 0.61
N VAL A 205 22.14 1.75 0.39
CA VAL A 205 20.75 1.79 -0.09
C VAL A 205 19.86 2.65 0.82
N LEU A 206 20.22 2.79 2.09
CA LEU A 206 19.83 3.91 2.93
C LEU A 206 21.02 4.26 3.82
N ASP A 207 21.58 5.44 3.64
CA ASP A 207 22.43 6.02 4.66
C ASP A 207 21.54 6.23 5.90
N LEU A 208 21.53 5.26 6.80
CA LEU A 208 20.71 5.30 8.02
C LEU A 208 21.00 6.57 8.82
N SER A 209 22.16 7.21 8.63
CA SER A 209 22.47 8.50 9.24
C SER A 209 21.60 9.64 8.70
N GLN A 210 21.06 9.53 7.48
CA GLN A 210 20.15 10.49 6.87
C GLN A 210 18.69 10.26 7.27
N LEU A 211 18.34 9.06 7.75
CA LEU A 211 17.03 8.85 8.35
C LEU A 211 16.96 9.56 9.70
N GLN A 212 15.98 10.45 9.85
CA GLN A 212 15.55 10.90 11.17
C GLN A 212 15.19 9.67 12.01
N ASN A 213 15.93 9.48 13.10
CA ASN A 213 15.85 8.30 13.98
C ASN A 213 16.34 6.98 13.36
N GLY A 214 17.33 7.03 12.46
CA GLY A 214 17.96 5.85 11.86
C GLY A 214 18.48 4.82 12.88
N THR A 215 18.79 5.26 14.11
CA THR A 215 19.20 4.37 15.20
C THR A 215 18.16 3.29 15.52
N HIS A 216 16.86 3.55 15.33
CA HIS A 216 15.82 2.54 15.57
C HIS A 216 15.84 1.36 14.61
N PHE A 217 16.55 1.50 13.48
CA PHE A 217 16.72 0.45 12.48
C PHE A 217 18.05 -0.28 12.63
N LEU A 218 18.88 0.10 13.61
CA LEU A 218 20.08 -0.66 13.92
C LEU A 218 19.68 -2.00 14.54
N PRO A 219 20.38 -3.10 14.19
CA PRO A 219 20.14 -4.43 14.75
C PRO A 219 20.05 -4.51 16.27
N GLU A 220 20.80 -3.67 16.99
CA GLU A 220 20.78 -3.63 18.46
C GLU A 220 19.48 -3.03 19.01
N ASN A 221 18.78 -2.21 18.22
CA ASN A 221 17.57 -1.50 18.61
C ASN A 221 16.28 -2.09 18.02
N MET A 222 16.40 -3.05 17.09
CA MET A 222 15.25 -3.76 16.55
C MET A 222 14.60 -4.62 17.64
N LYS A 223 13.32 -4.35 17.94
CA LYS A 223 12.55 -5.21 18.84
C LYS A 223 12.15 -6.49 18.13
N LEU A 224 12.84 -7.57 18.44
CA LEU A 224 12.54 -8.92 17.97
C LEU A 224 11.59 -9.63 18.95
N THR A 225 10.76 -10.55 18.46
CA THR A 225 9.85 -11.34 19.30
C THR A 225 10.61 -12.28 20.25
N HIS A 226 11.80 -12.73 19.84
CA HIS A 226 12.65 -13.65 20.58
C HIS A 226 14.10 -13.14 20.61
N GLU A 227 14.70 -13.05 21.80
CA GLU A 227 16.06 -12.53 21.99
C GLU A 227 17.13 -13.33 21.24
N GLN A 228 16.95 -14.65 21.12
CA GLN A 228 17.85 -15.56 20.40
C GLN A 228 18.04 -15.21 18.91
N MET A 229 17.21 -14.33 18.35
CA MET A 229 17.29 -13.88 16.95
C MET A 229 18.29 -12.74 16.76
N HIS A 230 18.75 -12.09 17.83
CA HIS A 230 19.77 -11.02 17.73
C HIS A 230 21.11 -11.55 17.21
N GLU A 231 21.51 -12.77 17.58
CA GLU A 231 22.73 -13.40 17.05
C GLU A 231 22.66 -13.56 15.52
N GLU A 232 21.51 -14.04 15.02
CA GLU A 232 21.30 -14.21 13.58
C GLU A 232 21.29 -12.85 12.87
N LEU A 233 20.58 -11.86 13.43
CA LEU A 233 20.53 -10.51 12.87
C LEU A 233 21.93 -9.87 12.77
N PHE A 234 22.79 -10.08 13.77
CA PHE A 234 24.18 -9.61 13.75
C PHE A 234 25.00 -10.30 12.65
N LEU A 235 24.80 -11.60 12.42
CA LEU A 235 25.44 -12.31 11.32
C LEU A 235 24.96 -11.82 9.95
N LEU A 236 23.69 -11.40 9.83
CA LEU A 236 23.14 -10.89 8.58
C LEU A 236 23.77 -9.57 8.13
N GLN A 237 24.20 -8.71 9.04
CA GLN A 237 24.89 -7.45 8.68
C GLN A 237 26.11 -7.67 7.77
N ARG A 238 26.69 -8.88 7.77
CA ARG A 238 27.86 -9.22 6.94
C ARG A 238 27.50 -9.69 5.53
N THR A 239 26.26 -10.07 5.29
CA THR A 239 25.82 -10.77 4.07
C THR A 239 24.59 -10.14 3.43
N HIS A 240 23.87 -9.29 4.16
CA HIS A 240 22.64 -8.66 3.74
C HIS A 240 22.61 -7.21 4.23
N HIS A 241 21.96 -6.36 3.44
CA HIS A 241 21.55 -5.04 3.83
C HIS A 241 20.15 -5.08 4.42
N LEU A 242 19.96 -4.36 5.53
CA LEU A 242 18.64 -4.11 6.06
C LEU A 242 17.99 -3.01 5.22
N GLN A 243 16.80 -3.27 4.70
CA GLN A 243 15.98 -2.32 3.97
C GLN A 243 14.79 -1.89 4.85
N PRO A 244 14.93 -0.83 5.68
CA PRO A 244 13.83 -0.24 6.42
C PRO A 244 12.56 -0.03 5.59
N LEU A 245 11.42 -0.45 6.13
CA LEU A 245 10.13 -0.05 5.58
C LEU A 245 9.94 1.46 5.78
N GLN A 246 9.77 2.19 4.68
CA GLN A 246 9.53 3.64 4.72
C GLN A 246 8.09 3.97 5.12
N ALA A 247 7.71 3.62 6.35
CA ALA A 247 6.41 3.95 6.92
C ALA A 247 6.47 5.27 7.69
N ARG A 248 5.66 6.26 7.27
CA ARG A 248 5.60 7.59 7.86
C ARG A 248 4.29 7.82 8.60
N GLY A 249 4.37 8.47 9.76
CA GLY A 249 3.24 8.92 10.54
C GLY A 249 2.47 10.06 9.87
N GLN A 250 1.42 10.56 10.55
CA GLN A 250 0.62 11.70 10.05
C GLN A 250 1.40 13.01 9.98
N ASP A 251 2.42 13.14 10.82
CA ASP A 251 3.38 14.24 10.87
C ASP A 251 4.46 14.14 9.78
N GLY A 252 4.48 13.05 9.02
CA GLY A 252 5.48 12.78 7.99
C GLY A 252 6.79 12.21 8.52
N THR A 253 6.93 11.96 9.82
CA THR A 253 8.14 11.36 10.41
C THR A 253 8.18 9.86 10.17
N ILE A 254 9.38 9.31 10.00
CA ILE A 254 9.55 7.86 9.81
C ILE A 254 9.31 7.15 11.14
N MET A 255 8.45 6.13 11.11
CA MET A 255 8.09 5.34 12.28
C MET A 255 9.14 4.28 12.58
N SER A 256 9.40 4.03 13.86
CA SER A 256 10.20 2.89 14.30
C SER A 256 9.46 1.57 14.03
N PRO A 257 10.15 0.49 13.61
CA PRO A 257 9.54 -0.84 13.43
C PRO A 257 8.76 -1.33 14.65
N ALA A 258 9.24 -1.00 15.85
CA ALA A 258 8.59 -1.30 17.12
C ALA A 258 7.19 -0.68 17.29
N THR A 259 6.85 0.30 16.47
CA THR A 259 5.61 1.07 16.54
C THR A 259 4.69 0.81 15.34
N TYR A 260 5.09 -0.01 14.37
CA TYR A 260 4.29 -0.29 13.18
C TYR A 260 2.93 -0.83 13.54
N GLN A 261 2.85 -1.85 14.41
CA GLN A 261 1.58 -2.45 14.77
C GLN A 261 0.58 -1.42 15.33
N THR A 262 1.00 -0.65 16.34
CA THR A 262 0.13 0.33 17.00
C THR A 262 -0.27 1.51 16.12
N ASN A 263 0.48 1.80 15.05
CA ASN A 263 0.24 2.97 14.19
C ASN A 263 -0.30 2.62 12.79
N LEU A 264 -0.15 1.38 12.33
CA LEU A 264 -0.56 0.95 11.00
C LEU A 264 -1.77 0.00 11.04
N GLU A 265 -1.92 -0.83 12.06
CA GLU A 265 -3.00 -1.83 12.11
C GLU A 265 -4.37 -1.14 12.21
N ASN A 266 -5.21 -1.25 11.17
CA ASN A 266 -6.47 -0.50 10.97
C ASN A 266 -6.33 0.99 10.64
N ALA A 267 -5.13 1.46 10.29
CA ALA A 267 -4.92 2.83 9.82
C ALA A 267 -5.41 3.03 8.38
N ILE A 268 -5.86 4.24 8.05
CA ILE A 268 -6.06 4.65 6.65
C ILE A 268 -4.76 5.25 6.16
N VAL A 269 -4.20 4.68 5.10
CA VAL A 269 -2.89 5.03 4.59
C VAL A 269 -2.96 5.41 3.11
N LYS A 270 -2.07 6.33 2.72
CA LYS A 270 -1.60 6.46 1.35
C LYS A 270 -0.48 5.43 1.17
N LEU A 271 -0.73 4.45 0.31
CA LEU A 271 0.17 3.35 0.02
C LEU A 271 0.79 3.56 -1.37
N HIS A 272 2.09 3.34 -1.48
CA HIS A 272 2.81 3.29 -2.74
C HIS A 272 3.54 1.95 -2.87
N PHE A 273 3.44 1.31 -4.04
CA PHE A 273 4.01 -0.02 -4.27
C PHE A 273 4.32 -0.30 -5.75
N ASN A 274 5.29 -1.17 -6.00
CA ASN A 274 5.56 -1.74 -7.32
C ASN A 274 4.81 -3.05 -7.50
N LEU A 275 4.37 -3.36 -8.73
CA LEU A 275 3.69 -4.61 -9.03
C LEU A 275 4.59 -5.55 -9.85
N TRP A 276 4.85 -6.72 -9.28
CA TRP A 276 5.64 -7.79 -9.89
C TRP A 276 4.77 -8.99 -10.24
N HIS A 277 5.17 -9.70 -11.29
CA HIS A 277 4.55 -10.94 -11.75
C HIS A 277 5.62 -11.99 -12.07
N TRP A 278 5.41 -13.24 -11.68
CA TRP A 278 6.19 -14.36 -12.19
C TRP A 278 5.30 -15.59 -12.42
N PRO A 279 5.42 -16.24 -13.58
CA PRO A 279 4.71 -17.49 -13.84
C PRO A 279 5.44 -18.64 -13.13
N ILE A 280 4.67 -19.45 -12.40
CA ILE A 280 5.14 -20.71 -11.80
C ILE A 280 4.63 -21.85 -12.67
N GLY A 281 5.54 -22.55 -13.34
CA GLY A 281 5.19 -23.68 -14.18
C GLY A 281 4.48 -24.82 -13.41
N PRO A 282 3.75 -25.69 -14.13
CA PRO A 282 3.04 -26.82 -13.54
C PRO A 282 3.99 -27.73 -12.74
N ARG A 283 3.52 -28.24 -11.59
CA ARG A 283 4.26 -29.21 -10.76
C ARG A 283 3.36 -30.38 -10.39
N ASN A 284 3.87 -31.60 -10.46
CA ASN A 284 3.16 -32.81 -10.03
C ASN A 284 1.74 -32.95 -10.63
N GLY A 285 1.57 -32.60 -11.90
CA GLY A 285 0.28 -32.66 -12.59
C GLY A 285 -0.70 -31.52 -12.29
N SER A 286 -0.33 -30.54 -11.44
CA SER A 286 -1.09 -29.30 -11.29
C SER A 286 -0.91 -28.37 -12.49
N SER A 287 -1.85 -27.45 -12.68
CA SER A 287 -1.70 -26.36 -13.65
C SER A 287 -0.59 -25.38 -13.22
N GLY A 288 -0.07 -24.60 -14.18
CA GLY A 288 0.79 -23.46 -13.85
C GLY A 288 0.02 -22.42 -13.04
N ASN A 289 0.72 -21.60 -12.26
CA ASN A 289 0.10 -20.53 -11.46
C ASN A 289 0.79 -19.21 -11.76
N ASP A 290 0.01 -18.17 -12.02
CA ASP A 290 0.55 -16.81 -12.05
C ASP A 290 0.64 -16.28 -10.63
N CYS A 291 1.79 -15.74 -10.26
CA CYS A 291 2.01 -15.13 -8.95
C CYS A 291 2.27 -13.65 -9.09
N TYR A 292 1.60 -12.87 -8.25
CA TYR A 292 1.71 -11.42 -8.23
C TYR A 292 2.21 -10.96 -6.87
N THR A 293 2.87 -9.81 -6.85
CA THR A 293 3.30 -9.17 -5.62
C THR A 293 3.21 -7.67 -5.75
N ALA A 294 2.55 -7.05 -4.77
CA ALA A 294 2.69 -5.64 -4.49
C ALA A 294 3.82 -5.43 -3.49
N GLU A 295 4.96 -4.93 -3.97
CA GLU A 295 6.13 -4.60 -3.16
C GLU A 295 6.06 -3.17 -2.68
N ILE A 296 6.00 -2.97 -1.37
CA ILE A 296 5.80 -1.67 -0.75
C ILE A 296 7.03 -0.79 -1.01
N VAL A 297 6.78 0.43 -1.47
CA VAL A 297 7.80 1.49 -1.55
C VAL A 297 7.75 2.33 -0.28
N HIS A 298 6.60 2.93 0.00
CA HIS A 298 6.36 3.65 1.25
C HIS A 298 4.89 3.64 1.66
N ILE A 299 4.69 3.89 2.96
CA ILE A 299 3.37 4.02 3.59
C ILE A 299 3.32 5.40 4.24
N HIS A 300 2.22 6.13 4.08
CA HIS A 300 2.00 7.38 4.77
C HIS A 300 0.62 7.37 5.45
N VAL A 301 0.60 7.52 6.78
CA VAL A 301 -0.64 7.48 7.56
C VAL A 301 -1.46 8.74 7.31
N LEU A 302 -2.67 8.58 6.76
CA LEU A 302 -3.62 9.68 6.59
C LEU A 302 -4.53 9.82 7.81
N LYS A 303 -4.93 8.68 8.39
CA LYS A 303 -5.73 8.60 9.62
C LYS A 303 -5.15 7.47 10.49
N PRO A 304 -4.86 7.73 11.77
CA PRO A 304 -4.31 6.73 12.66
C PRO A 304 -5.39 5.66 12.91
N PRO A 305 -4.99 4.50 13.43
CA PRO A 305 -5.95 3.48 13.78
C PRO A 305 -6.91 4.00 14.86
N PRO A 306 -8.16 3.51 14.87
CA PRO A 306 -9.08 3.86 15.94
C PRO A 306 -8.47 3.46 17.29
N PRO A 307 -8.73 4.23 18.37
CA PRO A 307 -8.27 3.85 19.70
C PRO A 307 -8.70 2.42 20.00
N ALA A 308 -7.79 1.64 20.59
CA ALA A 308 -8.12 0.29 21.01
C ALA A 308 -9.39 0.35 21.87
N VAL A 309 -10.46 -0.30 21.40
CA VAL A 309 -11.67 -0.45 22.19
C VAL A 309 -11.25 -1.27 23.41
N SER A 310 -11.24 -0.62 24.58
CA SER A 310 -10.93 -1.29 25.83
C SER A 310 -11.93 -2.42 25.99
N ASN A 311 -11.49 -3.64 25.69
CA ASN A 311 -12.22 -4.87 26.00
C ASN A 311 -12.28 -5.13 27.50
N SER A 312 -11.95 -4.13 28.35
CA SER A 312 -12.21 -4.18 29.78
C SER A 312 -13.63 -4.70 29.97
N PRO A 313 -13.81 -5.88 30.59
CA PRO A 313 -15.12 -6.49 30.75
C PRO A 313 -16.01 -5.41 31.32
N ARG A 314 -16.99 -5.00 30.51
CA ARG A 314 -17.86 -3.86 30.77
C ARG A 314 -18.25 -3.98 32.23
N LYS A 315 -17.71 -3.12 33.10
CA LYS A 315 -17.82 -3.26 34.57
C LYS A 315 -19.26 -3.61 34.82
N ARG A 316 -19.57 -4.87 35.19
CA ARG A 316 -20.95 -5.22 35.52
C ARG A 316 -21.30 -4.20 36.58
N LYS A 317 -22.33 -3.41 36.34
CA LYS A 317 -22.93 -2.60 37.40
C LYS A 317 -23.39 -3.64 38.41
N ILE A 318 -22.54 -3.95 39.39
CA ILE A 318 -22.96 -4.65 40.58
C ILE A 318 -23.97 -3.69 41.18
N PRO A 319 -25.28 -4.04 41.25
CA PRO A 319 -26.23 -3.19 41.94
C PRO A 319 -25.66 -2.97 43.33
N ALA A 320 -25.27 -1.73 43.61
CA ALA A 320 -24.90 -1.33 44.94
C ALA A 320 -26.16 -1.53 45.79
N TYR A 321 -26.03 -2.35 46.83
CA TYR A 321 -27.06 -2.61 47.82
C TYR A 321 -28.08 -3.71 47.44
N LEU A 322 -27.72 -4.97 47.74
CA LEU A 322 -28.72 -5.91 48.25
C LEU A 322 -28.91 -5.55 49.72
N ASP A 323 -30.07 -4.98 50.04
CA ASP A 323 -30.49 -4.68 51.39
C ASP A 323 -30.54 -5.99 52.21
N PRO A 324 -29.73 -6.16 53.27
CA PRO A 324 -29.75 -7.36 54.10
C PRO A 324 -31.07 -7.58 54.86
N GLU A 325 -31.96 -6.58 54.90
CA GLU A 325 -33.21 -6.62 55.67
C GLU A 325 -34.43 -7.05 54.84
N ALA A 326 -34.29 -7.36 53.55
CA ALA A 326 -35.38 -7.93 52.75
C ALA A 326 -35.59 -9.45 53.00
N SER A 327 -35.46 -9.86 54.26
CA SER A 327 -36.03 -11.10 54.76
C SER A 327 -37.23 -10.73 55.62
N VAL A 328 -38.43 -11.09 55.16
CA VAL A 328 -39.59 -11.58 55.93
C VAL A 328 -40.87 -11.23 55.17
N SER A 329 -41.44 -12.22 54.47
CA SER A 329 -42.87 -12.57 54.52
C SER A 329 -43.14 -13.53 53.36
N ALA A 330 -43.09 -14.85 53.57
CA ALA A 330 -44.13 -15.68 54.16
C ALA A 330 -45.22 -16.08 53.15
N SER A 331 -45.49 -17.40 53.17
CA SER A 331 -46.81 -18.00 52.92
C SER A 331 -47.25 -18.07 51.45
N LYS A 332 -47.88 -19.12 50.94
CA LYS A 332 -48.33 -20.44 51.42
C LYS A 332 -49.05 -21.06 50.21
N LYS A 333 -49.17 -22.40 50.22
CA LYS A 333 -50.32 -23.17 49.66
C LYS A 333 -50.47 -23.14 48.13
N ARG A 334 -50.96 -24.19 47.46
CA ARG A 334 -51.36 -25.58 47.75
C ARG A 334 -51.78 -26.15 46.37
N GLU A 335 -51.68 -27.47 46.20
CA GLU A 335 -52.61 -28.36 45.45
C GLU A 335 -53.12 -27.88 44.06
N LEU A 336 -52.98 -28.63 42.97
CA LEU A 336 -53.18 -30.07 42.76
C LEU A 336 -52.49 -30.51 41.46
#